data_AF-A0A8H4TLI0-F1
#
_entry.id   AF-A0A8H4TLI0-F1
#
_cell.length_a   1.000
_cell.length_b   1.000
_cell.length_c   1.000
_cell.angle_alpha   90.00
_cell.angle_beta   90.00
_cell.angle_gamma   90.00
#
_symmetry.space_group_name_H-M   'P 1'
#
loop_
_entity.id
_entity.type
_entity.pdbx_description
1 polymer ?
#
loop_
_entity_poly.entity_id
_entity_poly.type
_entity_poly.pdbx_seq_one_letter_code
_entity_poly.pdbx_strand_id
1 'polypeptide(L)'
;MANAQNTPKLPDENDNQGLQAYLRNGISAIHNNPELQLQPSVYMDLYTAVWRLTYREDSNKGVRSKVLYADVIYQDLANLLAEHLQLVVKRLQSQDDSLLLEAYLTEWGRYATAANRIDRLLNLINRHWVQRCIDEEKPGVYYIRTLHSVQWRYYIWDKISVAVIDSAQLVMEKDDGKAAKAHDMLESFASLRIDDSASDSDTQTRIRKSLEAPFMLEIEAHERRLEDIIAARRSQGHYVDGQ
;
A
#
# COMPACT_ATOMS: atom_id res chain seq x y z
N MET A 1 -29.77 -17.87 7.76
CA MET A 1 -28.68 -18.87 7.78
C MET A 1 -27.68 -18.44 6.72
N ALA A 2 -26.60 -17.76 7.13
CA ALA A 2 -25.63 -17.19 6.19
C ALA A 2 -24.62 -18.24 5.75
N ASN A 3 -24.40 -18.32 4.44
CA ASN A 3 -23.50 -19.26 3.75
C ASN A 3 -22.15 -19.40 4.47
N ALA A 4 -21.81 -20.64 4.83
CA ALA A 4 -20.43 -21.04 5.02
C ALA A 4 -19.72 -20.85 3.67
N GLN A 5 -19.07 -19.70 3.48
CA GLN A 5 -18.15 -19.53 2.35
C GLN A 5 -17.09 -20.62 2.49
N ASN A 6 -17.02 -21.47 1.47
CA ASN A 6 -16.06 -22.56 1.33
C ASN A 6 -14.65 -21.97 1.23
N THR A 7 -14.10 -21.53 2.36
CA THR A 7 -12.73 -21.01 2.41
C THR A 7 -11.78 -22.16 2.17
N PRO A 8 -10.83 -22.01 1.23
CA PRO A 8 -9.89 -23.09 0.91
C PRO A 8 -9.19 -23.53 2.20
N LYS A 9 -9.02 -24.84 2.37
CA LYS A 9 -8.30 -25.37 3.54
C LYS A 9 -6.84 -24.91 3.47
N LEU A 10 -6.28 -24.47 4.60
CA LEU A 10 -4.87 -24.11 4.72
C LEU A 10 -4.00 -25.28 4.21
N PRO A 11 -3.11 -25.05 3.23
CA PRO A 11 -2.20 -26.08 2.70
C PRO A 11 -1.24 -26.65 3.76
N ASP A 12 -0.65 -27.81 3.45
CA ASP A 12 0.38 -28.43 4.29
C ASP A 12 1.60 -27.51 4.43
N GLU A 13 2.33 -27.63 5.53
CA GLU A 13 3.53 -26.81 5.77
C GLU A 13 4.62 -27.04 4.73
N ASN A 14 4.68 -28.21 4.08
CA ASN A 14 5.64 -28.53 3.03
C ASN A 14 5.22 -28.12 1.62
N ASP A 15 3.97 -27.71 1.43
CA ASP A 15 3.46 -27.28 0.13
C ASP A 15 3.66 -25.78 -0.06
N ASN A 16 4.89 -25.38 -0.36
CA ASN A 16 5.24 -23.97 -0.59
C ASN A 16 4.41 -23.34 -1.71
N GLN A 17 4.13 -24.09 -2.78
CA GLN A 17 3.35 -23.59 -3.91
C GLN A 17 1.88 -23.39 -3.53
N GLY A 18 1.31 -24.34 -2.80
CA GLY A 18 -0.03 -24.21 -2.24
C GLY A 18 -0.14 -23.03 -1.29
N LEU A 19 0.81 -22.85 -0.37
CA LEU A 19 0.83 -21.74 0.58
C LEU A 19 0.93 -20.38 -0.14
N GLN A 20 1.76 -20.27 -1.18
CA GLN A 20 1.84 -19.05 -2.01
C GLN A 20 0.52 -18.77 -2.73
N ALA A 21 -0.08 -19.77 -3.37
CA ALA A 21 -1.37 -19.62 -4.04
C ALA A 21 -2.48 -19.22 -3.05
N TYR A 22 -2.49 -19.82 -1.86
CA TYR A 22 -3.41 -19.49 -0.77
C TYR A 22 -3.27 -18.03 -0.34
N LEU A 23 -2.03 -17.58 -0.11
CA LEU A 23 -1.74 -16.19 0.26
C LEU A 23 -2.14 -15.22 -0.84
N ARG A 24 -1.78 -15.50 -2.11
CA ARG A 24 -2.13 -14.66 -3.27
C ARG A 24 -3.64 -14.51 -3.40
N ASN A 25 -4.39 -15.60 -3.26
CA ASN A 25 -5.85 -15.58 -3.30
C ASN A 25 -6.45 -14.76 -2.14
N GLY A 26 -5.91 -14.92 -0.93
CA GLY A 26 -6.34 -14.13 0.24
C GLY A 26 -6.09 -12.63 0.07
N ILE A 27 -4.91 -12.25 -0.41
CA ILE A 27 -4.55 -10.85 -0.70
C ILE A 27 -5.45 -10.26 -1.79
N SER A 28 -5.72 -11.03 -2.86
CA SER A 28 -6.65 -10.61 -3.91
C SER A 28 -8.06 -10.41 -3.37
N ALA A 29 -8.55 -11.32 -2.52
CA ALA A 29 -9.86 -11.21 -1.88
C ALA A 29 -9.98 -9.95 -1.00
N ILE A 30 -8.92 -9.59 -0.25
CA ILE A 30 -8.88 -8.37 0.56
C ILE A 30 -8.97 -7.11 -0.33
N HIS A 31 -8.25 -7.07 -1.45
CA HIS A 31 -8.32 -5.94 -2.38
C HIS A 31 -9.69 -5.81 -3.06
N ASN A 32 -10.30 -6.93 -3.44
CA ASN A 32 -11.62 -6.92 -4.07
C ASN A 32 -12.73 -6.51 -3.10
N ASN A 33 -12.60 -6.88 -1.82
CA ASN A 33 -13.61 -6.62 -0.78
C ASN A 33 -12.97 -6.07 0.52
N PRO A 34 -12.45 -4.84 0.52
CA PRO A 34 -11.71 -4.28 1.65
C PRO A 34 -12.55 -4.08 2.91
N GLU A 35 -13.86 -3.89 2.77
CA GLU A 35 -14.80 -3.75 3.88
C GLU A 35 -15.26 -5.08 4.47
N LEU A 36 -15.05 -6.19 3.73
CA LEU A 36 -15.42 -7.51 4.21
C LEU A 36 -14.48 -7.89 5.36
N GLN A 37 -15.04 -7.94 6.57
CA GLN A 37 -14.35 -8.51 7.71
C GLN A 37 -14.10 -9.99 7.40
N LEU A 38 -12.84 -10.35 7.21
CA LEU A 38 -12.47 -11.75 7.11
C LEU A 38 -12.80 -12.41 8.45
N GLN A 39 -13.34 -13.62 8.41
CA GLN A 39 -13.52 -14.41 9.61
C GLN A 39 -12.16 -14.55 10.34
N PRO A 40 -12.12 -14.46 11.67
CA PRO A 40 -10.86 -14.54 12.42
C PRO A 40 -10.02 -15.78 12.08
N SER A 41 -10.66 -16.91 11.81
CA SER A 41 -10.00 -18.15 11.36
C SER A 41 -9.25 -17.97 10.04
N VAL A 42 -9.85 -17.32 9.06
CA VAL A 42 -9.25 -17.09 7.73
C VAL A 42 -8.06 -16.14 7.82
N TYR A 43 -8.17 -15.10 8.65
CA TYR A 43 -7.06 -14.19 8.90
C TYR A 43 -5.89 -14.91 9.59
N MET A 44 -6.18 -15.76 10.57
CA MET A 44 -5.17 -16.58 11.23
C MET A 44 -4.52 -17.57 10.25
N ASP A 45 -5.29 -18.22 9.38
CA ASP A 45 -4.75 -19.13 8.37
C ASP A 45 -3.81 -18.42 7.40
N LEU A 46 -4.17 -17.21 6.95
CA LEU A 46 -3.29 -16.39 6.10
C LEU A 46 -2.00 -16.00 6.84
N TYR A 47 -2.11 -15.59 8.11
CA TYR A 47 -0.95 -15.27 8.93
C TYR A 47 -0.05 -16.50 9.13
N THR A 48 -0.64 -17.68 9.39
CA THR A 48 0.07 -18.95 9.49
C THR A 48 0.76 -19.31 8.18
N ALA A 49 0.12 -19.08 7.03
CA ALA A 49 0.75 -19.31 5.73
C ALA A 49 1.99 -18.42 5.52
N VAL A 50 1.90 -17.13 5.86
CA VAL A 50 3.04 -16.20 5.83
C VAL A 50 4.14 -16.70 6.76
N TRP A 51 3.79 -17.05 8.00
CA TRP A 51 4.76 -17.57 8.98
C TRP A 51 5.45 -18.84 8.48
N ARG A 52 4.73 -19.83 7.95
CA ARG A 52 5.31 -21.07 7.41
C ARG A 52 6.25 -20.83 6.24
N LEU A 53 5.93 -19.87 5.38
CA LEU A 53 6.78 -19.51 4.24
C LEU A 53 8.06 -18.79 4.67
N THR A 54 7.97 -17.95 5.71
CA THR A 54 9.03 -17.01 6.11
C THR A 54 9.87 -17.48 7.29
N TYR A 55 9.34 -18.34 8.16
CA TYR A 55 10.00 -18.86 9.35
C TYR A 55 9.83 -20.38 9.39
N ARG A 56 10.91 -21.10 9.10
CA ARG A 56 11.02 -22.55 9.26
C ARG A 56 12.16 -22.84 10.22
N GLU A 57 11.90 -23.63 11.25
CA GLU A 57 12.95 -24.16 12.11
C GLU A 57 13.61 -25.33 11.39
N ASP A 58 14.87 -25.16 10.96
CA ASP A 58 15.70 -26.27 10.52
C ASP A 58 16.07 -27.12 11.74
N SER A 59 15.31 -28.19 11.98
CA SER A 59 15.51 -29.11 13.10
C SER A 59 16.87 -29.83 13.10
N ASN A 60 17.63 -29.78 12.00
CA ASN A 60 18.88 -30.54 11.82
C ASN A 60 20.17 -29.71 11.85
N LYS A 61 20.10 -28.38 11.90
CA LYS A 61 21.29 -27.51 11.99
C LYS A 61 20.88 -26.29 12.80
N GLY A 62 21.48 -26.07 13.97
CA GLY A 62 21.19 -24.94 14.88
C GLY A 62 21.48 -23.54 14.32
N VAL A 63 21.32 -23.32 13.01
CA VAL A 63 21.42 -22.05 12.30
C VAL A 63 20.02 -21.46 12.22
N ARG A 64 19.79 -20.37 12.97
CA ARG A 64 18.56 -19.57 12.89
C ARG A 64 18.34 -19.05 11.46
N SER A 65 17.15 -19.34 10.94
CA SER A 65 16.32 -18.49 10.07
C SER A 65 17.03 -17.78 8.92
N LYS A 66 17.01 -18.40 7.73
CA LYS A 66 16.90 -17.62 6.50
C LYS A 66 15.42 -17.37 6.28
N VAL A 67 15.00 -16.11 6.13
CA VAL A 67 13.63 -15.78 5.73
C VAL A 67 13.47 -16.22 4.27
N LEU A 68 13.22 -17.51 4.07
CA LEU A 68 12.96 -18.09 2.75
C LEU A 68 11.68 -17.42 2.20
N TYR A 69 11.63 -17.16 0.91
CA TYR A 69 10.45 -16.63 0.20
C TYR A 69 9.93 -15.22 0.55
N ALA A 70 10.49 -14.46 1.51
CA ALA A 70 9.99 -13.11 1.76
C ALA A 70 10.17 -12.16 0.57
N ASP A 71 11.26 -12.31 -0.19
CA ASP A 71 11.47 -11.62 -1.45
C ASP A 71 10.44 -12.04 -2.51
N VAL A 72 10.16 -13.35 -2.62
CA VAL A 72 9.15 -13.89 -3.54
C VAL A 72 7.76 -13.35 -3.20
N ILE A 73 7.36 -13.37 -1.93
CA ILE A 73 6.06 -12.83 -1.48
C ILE A 73 5.97 -11.33 -1.75
N TYR A 74 7.06 -10.59 -1.53
CA TYR A 74 7.10 -9.16 -1.81
C TYR A 74 6.91 -8.85 -3.30
N GLN A 75 7.62 -9.56 -4.17
CA GLN A 75 7.51 -9.40 -5.62
C GLN A 75 6.13 -9.84 -6.15
N ASP A 76 5.59 -10.96 -5.64
CA ASP A 76 4.25 -11.42 -6.00
C ASP A 76 3.17 -10.42 -5.57
N LEU A 77 3.30 -9.83 -4.38
CA LEU A 77 2.43 -8.72 -3.97
C LEU A 77 2.54 -7.54 -4.94
N ALA A 78 3.75 -7.07 -5.26
CA ALA A 78 3.95 -5.95 -6.18
C ALA A 78 3.29 -6.21 -7.55
N ASN A 79 3.41 -7.42 -8.08
CA ASN A 79 2.78 -7.82 -9.34
C ASN A 79 1.25 -7.86 -9.23
N LEU A 80 0.71 -8.43 -8.15
CA LEU A 80 -0.73 -8.46 -7.90
C LEU A 80 -1.32 -7.05 -7.79
N LEU A 81 -0.62 -6.15 -7.09
CA LEU A 81 -1.02 -4.73 -7.00
C LEU A 81 -1.05 -4.08 -8.38
N ALA A 82 -0.02 -4.28 -9.20
CA ALA A 82 0.03 -3.76 -10.56
C ALA A 82 -1.14 -4.28 -11.42
N GLU A 83 -1.39 -5.60 -11.41
CA GLU A 83 -2.52 -6.23 -12.11
C GLU A 83 -3.87 -5.62 -11.67
N HIS A 84 -4.08 -5.47 -10.36
CA HIS A 84 -5.29 -4.90 -9.80
C HIS A 84 -5.47 -3.43 -10.21
N LEU A 85 -4.44 -2.60 -10.05
CA LEU A 85 -4.51 -1.17 -10.33
C LEU A 85 -4.65 -0.88 -11.83
N GLN A 86 -4.13 -1.74 -12.72
CA GLN A 86 -4.39 -1.64 -14.15
C GLN A 86 -5.87 -1.85 -14.52
N LEU A 87 -6.60 -2.66 -13.75
CA LEU A 87 -8.05 -2.79 -13.93
C LEU A 87 -8.79 -1.57 -13.34
N VAL A 88 -8.35 -1.09 -12.18
CA VAL A 88 -8.92 0.11 -11.53
C VAL A 88 -8.79 1.33 -12.44
N VAL A 89 -7.59 1.60 -12.98
CA VAL A 89 -7.38 2.79 -13.85
C VAL A 89 -8.25 2.74 -15.09
N LYS A 90 -8.44 1.57 -15.71
CA LYS A 90 -9.34 1.41 -16.86
C LYS A 90 -10.79 1.75 -16.50
N ARG A 91 -11.27 1.32 -15.33
CA ARG A 91 -12.62 1.66 -14.84
C ARG A 91 -12.78 3.15 -14.52
N LEU A 92 -11.73 3.79 -13.99
CA LEU A 92 -11.73 5.22 -13.70
C LEU A 92 -11.73 6.03 -15.01
N GLN A 93 -10.91 5.65 -15.99
CA GLN A 93 -10.86 6.30 -17.30
C GLN A 93 -12.15 6.17 -18.11
N SER A 94 -13.01 5.20 -17.78
CA SER A 94 -14.33 5.06 -18.41
C SER A 94 -15.45 5.82 -17.67
N GLN A 95 -15.15 6.53 -16.58
CA GLN A 95 -16.14 7.37 -15.89
C GLN A 95 -16.33 8.69 -16.62
N ASP A 96 -17.53 9.25 -16.52
CA ASP A 96 -17.80 10.62 -16.94
C ASP A 96 -17.05 11.62 -16.04
N ASP A 97 -16.62 12.76 -16.60
CA ASP A 97 -15.85 13.79 -15.89
C ASP A 97 -16.53 14.25 -14.60
N SER A 98 -17.86 14.30 -14.54
CA SER A 98 -18.60 14.73 -13.35
C SER A 98 -18.64 13.69 -12.21
N LEU A 99 -18.34 12.43 -12.51
CA LEU A 99 -18.35 11.32 -11.55
C LEU A 99 -16.93 10.81 -11.23
N LEU A 100 -15.94 11.21 -12.02
CA LEU A 100 -14.57 10.74 -11.91
C LEU A 100 -13.95 11.00 -10.53
N LEU A 101 -14.13 12.20 -9.96
CA LEU A 101 -13.62 12.50 -8.62
C LEU A 101 -14.20 11.56 -7.56
N GLU A 102 -15.52 11.38 -7.52
CA GLU A 102 -16.17 10.51 -6.53
C GLU A 102 -15.69 9.07 -6.67
N ALA A 103 -15.60 8.58 -7.91
CA ALA A 103 -15.09 7.24 -8.21
C ALA A 103 -13.63 7.08 -7.77
N TYR A 104 -12.78 8.07 -8.05
CA TYR A 104 -11.37 8.09 -7.64
C TYR A 104 -11.22 8.03 -6.12
N LEU A 105 -11.93 8.90 -5.39
CA LEU A 105 -11.88 8.96 -3.93
C LEU A 105 -12.39 7.66 -3.29
N THR A 106 -13.43 7.06 -3.88
CA THR A 106 -13.97 5.77 -3.43
C THR A 106 -12.96 4.65 -3.63
N GLU A 107 -12.37 4.53 -4.83
CA GLU A 107 -11.37 3.50 -5.11
C GLU A 107 -10.11 3.68 -4.25
N TRP A 108 -9.66 4.92 -4.01
CA TRP A 108 -8.56 5.19 -3.09
C TRP A 108 -8.90 4.74 -1.67
N GLY A 109 -10.07 5.10 -1.13
CA GLY A 109 -10.48 4.71 0.22
C GLY A 109 -10.53 3.19 0.40
N ARG A 110 -11.06 2.48 -0.60
CA ARG A 110 -11.09 1.01 -0.66
C ARG A 110 -9.66 0.43 -0.69
N TYR A 111 -8.80 0.96 -1.56
CA TYR A 111 -7.42 0.52 -1.72
C TYR A 111 -6.58 0.78 -0.47
N ALA A 112 -6.70 1.96 0.15
CA ALA A 112 -6.01 2.32 1.37
C ALA A 112 -6.44 1.45 2.56
N THR A 113 -7.72 1.04 2.61
CA THR A 113 -8.24 0.10 3.61
C THR A 113 -7.64 -1.30 3.41
N ALA A 114 -7.58 -1.79 2.17
CA ALA A 114 -6.90 -3.05 1.85
C ALA A 114 -5.41 -3.01 2.24
N ALA A 115 -4.71 -1.92 1.88
CA ALA A 115 -3.29 -1.72 2.17
C ALA A 115 -2.99 -1.82 3.68
N ASN A 116 -3.82 -1.21 4.54
CA ASN A 116 -3.68 -1.32 6.00
C ASN A 116 -3.79 -2.76 6.49
N ARG A 117 -4.74 -3.53 5.95
CA ARG A 117 -4.97 -4.92 6.36
C ARG A 117 -3.82 -5.81 5.92
N ILE A 118 -3.33 -5.61 4.70
CA ILE A 118 -2.25 -6.40 4.12
C ILE A 118 -0.91 -6.05 4.78
N ASP A 119 -0.68 -4.79 5.13
CA ASP A 119 0.50 -4.39 5.90
C ASP A 119 0.56 -5.10 7.28
N ARG A 120 -0.58 -5.21 7.97
CA ARG A 120 -0.69 -5.98 9.22
C ARG A 120 -0.47 -7.47 9.00
N LEU A 121 -1.07 -8.04 7.95
CA LEU A 121 -0.94 -9.45 7.60
C LEU A 121 0.52 -9.82 7.29
N LEU A 122 1.23 -8.94 6.58
CA LEU A 122 2.61 -9.14 6.12
C LEU A 122 3.64 -8.43 7.01
N ASN A 123 3.26 -8.06 8.24
CA ASN A 123 4.13 -7.32 9.15
C ASN A 123 5.44 -8.06 9.46
N LEU A 124 5.41 -9.38 9.45
CA LEU A 124 6.61 -10.22 9.64
C LEU A 124 7.65 -9.96 8.53
N ILE A 125 7.21 -9.76 7.29
CA ILE A 125 8.07 -9.40 6.15
C ILE A 125 8.64 -8.00 6.33
N ASN A 126 7.81 -7.03 6.75
CA ASN A 126 8.27 -5.68 7.09
C ASN A 126 9.41 -5.72 8.11
N ARG A 127 9.22 -6.47 9.20
CA ARG A 127 10.13 -6.50 10.34
C ARG A 127 11.46 -7.19 10.04
N HIS A 128 11.45 -8.29 9.29
CA HIS A 128 12.63 -9.15 9.16
C HIS A 128 13.31 -9.08 7.79
N TRP A 129 12.55 -8.81 6.72
CA TRP A 129 13.09 -8.79 5.37
C TRP A 129 13.21 -7.36 4.81
N VAL A 130 12.14 -6.56 4.88
CA VAL A 130 12.16 -5.16 4.38
C VAL A 130 13.16 -4.34 5.18
N GLN A 131 13.07 -4.37 6.52
CA GLN A 131 14.02 -3.64 7.37
C GLN A 131 15.47 -4.01 7.03
N ARG A 132 15.76 -5.30 6.87
CA ARG A 132 17.09 -5.76 6.48
C ARG A 132 17.49 -5.27 5.09
N CYS A 133 16.58 -5.24 4.12
CA CYS A 133 16.88 -4.72 2.79
C CYS A 133 17.17 -3.22 2.81
N ILE A 134 16.44 -2.46 3.63
CA ILE A 134 16.69 -1.05 3.89
C ILE A 134 18.06 -0.86 4.55
N ASP A 135 18.36 -1.66 5.57
CA ASP A 135 19.67 -1.69 6.20
C ASP A 135 20.76 -2.15 5.22
N GLU A 136 20.46 -2.89 4.17
CA GLU A 136 21.44 -3.25 3.13
C GLU A 136 21.45 -2.22 1.98
N GLU A 137 20.76 -1.08 2.13
CA GLU A 137 20.62 -0.01 1.12
C GLU A 137 20.14 -0.52 -0.25
N LYS A 138 19.30 -1.57 -0.24
CA LYS A 138 18.74 -2.11 -1.47
C LYS A 138 17.72 -1.13 -2.05
N PRO A 139 17.94 -0.63 -3.28
CA PRO A 139 17.03 0.34 -3.88
C PRO A 139 15.69 -0.32 -4.22
N GLY A 140 14.62 0.48 -4.18
CA GLY A 140 13.29 0.05 -4.62
C GLY A 140 12.56 -0.90 -3.67
N VAL A 141 13.03 -1.04 -2.43
CA VAL A 141 12.35 -1.83 -1.39
C VAL A 141 11.65 -0.90 -0.40
N TYR A 142 10.33 -0.96 -0.39
CA TYR A 142 9.45 -0.19 0.48
C TYR A 142 8.77 -1.08 1.52
N TYR A 143 8.42 -0.55 2.69
CA TYR A 143 7.47 -1.23 3.58
C TYR A 143 6.15 -1.47 2.86
N ILE A 144 5.43 -2.52 3.24
CA ILE A 144 4.20 -2.95 2.53
C ILE A 144 3.21 -1.79 2.39
N ARG A 145 2.95 -1.02 3.44
CA ARG A 145 2.11 0.19 3.36
C ARG A 145 2.60 1.19 2.32
N THR A 146 3.88 1.55 2.34
CA THR A 146 4.50 2.49 1.41
C THR A 146 4.52 1.94 -0.02
N LEU A 147 4.72 0.63 -0.21
CA LEU A 147 4.64 -0.03 -1.52
C LEU A 147 3.27 0.20 -2.17
N HIS A 148 2.18 0.10 -1.41
CA HIS A 148 0.84 0.40 -1.93
C HIS A 148 0.74 1.86 -2.38
N SER A 149 1.28 2.81 -1.60
CA SER A 149 1.31 4.23 -1.97
C SER A 149 2.11 4.49 -3.26
N VAL A 150 3.29 3.87 -3.41
CA VAL A 150 4.11 3.95 -4.63
C VAL A 150 3.37 3.38 -5.84
N GLN A 151 2.73 2.23 -5.67
CA GLN A 151 1.95 1.56 -6.72
C GLN A 151 0.75 2.39 -7.15
N TRP A 152 0.01 2.98 -6.20
CA TRP A 152 -1.12 3.88 -6.50
C TRP A 152 -0.66 5.10 -7.30
N ARG A 153 0.43 5.75 -6.86
CA ARG A 153 1.02 6.88 -7.57
C ARG A 153 1.32 6.51 -9.02
N TYR A 154 2.05 5.42 -9.24
CA TYR A 154 2.53 5.05 -10.57
C TYR A 154 1.42 4.56 -11.51
N TYR A 155 0.52 3.68 -11.04
CA TYR A 155 -0.48 3.04 -11.90
C TYR A 155 -1.78 3.84 -12.03
N ILE A 156 -2.11 4.69 -11.05
CA ILE A 156 -3.33 5.51 -11.08
C ILE A 156 -2.96 6.98 -11.29
N TRP A 157 -2.32 7.61 -10.29
CA TRP A 157 -2.16 9.06 -10.26
C TRP A 157 -1.44 9.61 -11.49
N ASP A 158 -0.30 9.04 -11.85
CA ASP A 158 0.51 9.47 -13.00
C ASP A 158 -0.24 9.31 -14.35
N LYS A 159 -1.34 8.54 -14.38
CA LYS A 159 -2.14 8.29 -15.60
C LYS A 159 -3.38 9.16 -15.71
N ILE A 160 -4.00 9.53 -14.59
CA ILE A 160 -5.32 10.21 -14.59
C ILE A 160 -5.37 11.49 -13.76
N SER A 161 -4.27 11.92 -13.13
CA SER A 161 -4.24 13.09 -12.25
C SER A 161 -4.86 14.34 -12.88
N VAL A 162 -4.53 14.66 -14.14
CA VAL A 162 -5.10 15.82 -14.84
C VAL A 162 -6.64 15.74 -14.88
N ALA A 163 -7.19 14.63 -15.36
CA ALA A 163 -8.64 14.45 -15.45
C ALA A 163 -9.32 14.45 -14.06
N VAL A 164 -8.70 13.87 -13.04
CA VAL A 164 -9.23 13.88 -11.66
C VAL A 164 -9.22 15.29 -11.07
N ILE A 165 -8.17 16.08 -11.35
CA ILE A 165 -8.08 17.47 -10.88
C ILE A 165 -9.12 18.34 -11.58
N ASP A 166 -9.30 18.19 -12.89
CA ASP A 166 -10.28 18.94 -13.67
C ASP A 166 -11.72 18.58 -13.22
N SER A 167 -11.98 17.28 -12.99
CA SER A 167 -13.21 16.79 -12.38
C SER A 167 -13.47 17.42 -11.01
N ALA A 168 -12.42 17.54 -10.17
CA ALA A 168 -12.54 18.16 -8.87
C ALA A 168 -12.84 19.66 -8.93
N GLN A 169 -12.23 20.39 -9.87
CA GLN A 169 -12.54 21.80 -10.11
C GLN A 169 -14.01 21.96 -10.50
N LEU A 170 -14.49 21.14 -11.45
CA LEU A 170 -15.89 21.16 -11.88
C LEU A 170 -16.86 20.91 -10.72
N VAL A 171 -16.54 19.96 -9.84
CA VAL A 171 -17.36 19.65 -8.66
C VAL A 171 -17.36 20.79 -7.64
N MET A 172 -16.23 21.48 -7.47
CA MET A 172 -16.14 22.65 -6.58
C MET A 172 -16.88 23.87 -7.12
N GLU A 173 -17.02 24.01 -8.44
CA GLU A 173 -17.74 25.09 -9.10
C GLU A 173 -19.26 24.88 -9.13
N LYS A 174 -19.72 23.62 -9.08
CA LYS A 174 -21.15 23.26 -9.09
C LYS A 174 -21.67 23.09 -7.67
N ASP A 175 -22.43 24.07 -7.18
CA ASP A 175 -23.12 24.05 -5.87
C ASP A 175 -24.35 23.12 -5.86
N ASP A 176 -24.10 21.84 -6.13
CA ASP A 176 -25.12 20.82 -6.28
C ASP A 176 -24.83 19.76 -5.22
N GLY A 177 -25.48 19.80 -4.04
CA GLY A 177 -25.24 19.02 -2.80
C GLY A 177 -24.56 17.62 -2.81
N LYS A 178 -24.46 16.90 -3.94
CA LYS A 178 -23.46 15.83 -4.19
C LYS A 178 -22.01 16.32 -4.08
N ALA A 179 -21.74 17.58 -4.39
CA ALA A 179 -20.44 18.22 -4.20
C ALA A 179 -19.97 18.18 -2.74
N ALA A 180 -20.90 18.21 -1.77
CA ALA A 180 -20.57 18.27 -0.34
C ALA A 180 -19.70 17.09 0.12
N LYS A 181 -20.03 15.84 -0.23
CA LYS A 181 -19.25 14.68 0.19
C LYS A 181 -17.85 14.64 -0.43
N ALA A 182 -17.75 14.96 -1.72
CA ALA A 182 -16.47 15.03 -2.41
C ALA A 182 -15.60 16.18 -1.87
N HIS A 183 -16.24 17.30 -1.54
CA HIS A 183 -15.62 18.45 -0.90
C HIS A 183 -15.10 18.10 0.51
N ASP A 184 -15.91 17.46 1.35
CA ASP A 184 -15.52 17.01 2.69
C ASP A 184 -14.30 16.07 2.64
N MET A 185 -14.26 15.15 1.67
CA MET A 185 -13.13 14.24 1.48
C MET A 185 -11.88 14.99 0.98
N LEU A 186 -12.04 15.96 0.07
CA LEU A 186 -10.95 16.81 -0.40
C LEU A 186 -10.38 17.68 0.73
N GLU A 187 -11.23 18.28 1.57
CA GLU A 187 -10.82 19.04 2.74
C GLU A 187 -10.12 18.14 3.76
N SER A 188 -10.64 16.93 4.00
CA SER A 188 -9.98 15.94 4.83
C SER A 188 -8.57 15.64 4.34
N PHE A 189 -8.33 15.54 3.02
CA PHE A 189 -6.97 15.32 2.51
C PHE A 189 -6.11 16.58 2.53
N ALA A 190 -6.69 17.76 2.30
CA ALA A 190 -6.00 19.03 2.44
C ALA A 190 -5.42 19.18 3.86
N SER A 191 -6.18 18.78 4.87
CA SER A 191 -5.76 18.85 6.27
C SER A 191 -4.55 17.96 6.61
N LEU A 192 -4.26 16.93 5.80
CA LEU A 192 -3.07 16.07 6.00
C LEU A 192 -1.75 16.78 5.68
N ARG A 193 -1.79 17.87 4.89
CA ARG A 193 -0.60 18.56 4.37
C ARG A 193 -0.38 19.96 4.95
N ILE A 194 -1.00 20.30 6.09
CA ILE A 194 -0.93 21.66 6.66
C ILE A 194 0.52 21.99 7.09
N ASP A 195 1.29 22.48 6.13
CA ASP A 195 2.25 23.58 6.27
C ASP A 195 1.72 24.68 5.32
N ASP A 196 0.77 25.45 5.84
CA ASP A 196 0.07 26.52 5.14
C ASP A 196 0.97 27.77 5.02
N SER A 197 2.04 27.66 4.23
CA SER A 197 3.01 28.75 4.01
C SER A 197 2.95 29.37 2.61
N ALA A 198 1.93 29.06 1.81
CA ALA A 198 1.77 29.65 0.49
C ALA A 198 0.34 30.12 0.24
N SER A 199 0.02 31.32 0.72
CA SER A 199 -1.25 32.02 0.47
C SER A 199 -1.46 32.45 -0.99
N ASP A 200 -0.67 31.92 -1.93
CA ASP A 200 -0.61 32.36 -3.34
C ASP A 200 -0.62 31.18 -4.35
N SER A 201 -0.84 29.94 -3.90
CA SER A 201 -0.97 28.82 -4.85
C SER A 201 -2.38 28.75 -5.44
N ASP A 202 -2.48 28.80 -6.78
CA ASP A 202 -3.72 28.64 -7.54
C ASP A 202 -4.55 27.41 -7.10
N THR A 203 -5.88 27.49 -7.24
CA THR A 203 -6.85 26.47 -6.83
C THR A 203 -6.51 25.08 -7.36
N GLN A 204 -6.04 24.97 -8.62
CA GLN A 204 -5.66 23.69 -9.21
C GLN A 204 -4.48 23.05 -8.46
N THR A 205 -3.52 23.87 -8.03
CA THR A 205 -2.36 23.43 -7.25
C THR A 205 -2.79 22.93 -5.87
N ARG A 206 -3.75 23.60 -5.23
CA ARG A 206 -4.29 23.18 -3.93
C ARG A 206 -4.99 21.83 -4.04
N ILE A 207 -5.88 21.67 -5.02
CA ILE A 207 -6.59 20.40 -5.29
C ILE A 207 -5.59 19.27 -5.53
N ARG A 208 -4.61 19.50 -6.41
CA ARG A 208 -3.54 18.52 -6.67
C ARG A 208 -2.85 18.10 -5.37
N LYS A 209 -2.38 19.08 -4.59
CA LYS A 209 -1.66 18.81 -3.35
C LYS A 209 -2.50 18.01 -2.35
N SER A 210 -3.80 18.32 -2.24
CA SER A 210 -4.73 17.57 -1.39
C SER A 210 -4.89 16.14 -1.87
N LEU A 211 -5.16 15.92 -3.16
CA LEU A 211 -5.35 14.58 -3.72
C LEU A 211 -4.08 13.71 -3.67
N GLU A 212 -2.89 14.32 -3.72
CA GLU A 212 -1.61 13.63 -3.59
C GLU A 212 -1.25 13.27 -2.14
N ALA A 213 -1.71 14.07 -1.18
CA ALA A 213 -1.32 13.98 0.22
C ALA A 213 -1.35 12.56 0.81
N PRO A 214 -2.42 11.77 0.63
CA PRO A 214 -2.56 10.49 1.32
C PRO A 214 -1.49 9.45 0.95
N PHE A 215 -0.93 9.49 -0.26
CA PHE A 215 0.12 8.57 -0.69
C PHE A 215 1.50 9.21 -0.69
N MET A 216 1.62 10.51 -1.00
CA MET A 216 2.92 11.18 -1.02
C MET A 216 3.53 11.30 0.38
N LEU A 217 2.75 11.58 1.42
CA LEU A 217 3.26 11.67 2.79
C LEU A 217 3.90 10.35 3.25
N GLU A 218 3.31 9.22 2.87
CA GLU A 218 3.85 7.88 3.17
C GLU A 218 5.15 7.59 2.42
N ILE A 219 5.26 8.05 1.16
CA ILE A 219 6.47 7.90 0.34
C ILE A 219 7.59 8.78 0.90
N GLU A 220 7.33 10.06 1.15
CA GLU A 220 8.29 11.01 1.70
C GLU A 220 8.77 10.59 3.10
N ALA A 221 7.86 10.09 3.95
CA ALA A 221 8.24 9.58 5.27
C ALA A 221 9.19 8.37 5.18
N HIS A 222 8.99 7.52 4.18
CA HIS A 222 9.91 6.42 3.91
C HIS A 222 11.27 6.93 3.41
N GLU A 223 11.29 7.84 2.45
CA GLU A 223 12.53 8.43 1.91
C GLU A 223 13.35 9.13 3.01
N ARG A 224 12.71 9.96 3.84
CA ARG A 224 13.35 10.59 5.01
C ARG A 224 13.98 9.57 5.95
N ARG A 225 13.28 8.45 6.23
CA ARG A 225 13.82 7.38 7.07
C ARG A 225 15.06 6.73 6.44
N LEU A 226 15.09 6.56 5.12
CA LEU A 226 16.28 6.03 4.43
C LEU A 226 17.46 7.00 4.56
N GLU A 227 17.22 8.30 4.37
CA GLU A 227 18.23 9.35 4.52
C GLU A 227 18.84 9.36 5.93
N ASP A 228 18.01 9.24 6.98
CA ASP A 228 18.46 9.17 8.37
C ASP A 228 19.37 7.95 8.63
N ILE A 229 19.00 6.78 8.09
CA ILE A 229 19.79 5.55 8.23
C ILE A 229 21.15 5.69 7.54
N ILE A 230 21.16 6.23 6.32
CA ILE A 230 22.38 6.48 5.55
C ILE A 230 23.28 7.50 6.26
N ALA A 231 22.69 8.58 6.79
CA ALA A 231 23.41 9.62 7.53
C ALA A 231 24.05 9.07 8.83
N ALA A 232 23.31 8.26 9.59
CA ALA A 232 23.81 7.63 10.82
C ALA A 232 24.99 6.69 10.58
N ARG A 233 25.06 6.04 9.41
CA ARG A 233 26.21 5.19 9.04
C ARG A 233 27.42 5.99 8.63
N ARG A 234 27.22 7.07 7.87
CA ARG A 234 28.32 7.96 7.47
C ARG A 234 29.01 8.55 8.71
N SER A 235 28.26 8.90 9.75
CA SER A 235 28.84 9.40 11.00
C SER A 235 29.55 8.31 11.81
N GLN A 236 29.08 7.06 11.79
CA GLN A 236 29.76 5.93 12.42
C GLN A 236 31.06 5.54 11.70
N GLY A 237 31.08 5.58 10.36
CA GLY A 237 32.28 5.30 9.56
C GLY A 237 33.42 6.31 9.78
N HIS A 238 33.10 7.60 9.97
CA HIS A 238 34.11 8.64 10.24
C HIS A 238 34.76 8.54 11.62
N TYR A 239 34.22 7.75 12.55
CA TYR A 239 34.79 7.57 13.89
C TYR A 239 35.88 6.47 13.92
N VAL A 240 35.93 5.59 12.92
CA VAL A 240 36.85 4.43 12.91
C VAL A 240 38.17 4.72 12.19
N ASP A 241 38.19 5.66 11.24
CA ASP A 241 39.41 6.06 10.50
C ASP A 241 40.28 7.12 11.22
N GLY A 242 39.95 7.44 12.47
CA GLY A 242 40.60 8.49 13.28
C GLY A 242 41.43 8.01 14.47
N GLN A 243 41.74 6.71 14.59
CA GLN A 243 42.61 6.17 15.65
C GLN A 243 43.84 5.44 15.10
#